data_AF-A0A1C5VQU0-F1
#
_entry.id   AF-A0A1C5VQU0-F1
#
_cell.length_a   1.000
_cell.length_b   1.000
_cell.length_c   1.000
_cell.angle_alpha   90.00
_cell.angle_beta   90.00
_cell.angle_gamma   90.00
#
_symmetry.space_group_name_H-M   'P 1'
#
loop_
_entity.id
_entity.type
_entity.pdbx_description
1 polymer ?
#
loop_
_entity_poly.entity_id
_entity_poly.type
_entity_poly.pdbx_seq_one_letter_code
_entity_poly.pdbx_strand_id
1 'polypeptide(L)'
;MLKLVIYAAMNRIYSSRDIRKACKRDINFMYLLEGMPAPDHATIARFISLHFSACAKVLLAQMSDLLYLLGEISGKTIFIDGTKIESAANKYT
;
A
#
# COMPACT_ATOMS: atom_id res chain seq x y z
N MET A 1 -4.06 -8.70 9.68
CA MET A 1 -3.10 -7.57 9.47
C MET A 1 -2.86 -7.27 8.00
N LEU A 2 -2.44 -8.23 7.16
CA LEU A 2 -2.16 -7.99 5.73
C LEU A 2 -3.29 -7.28 4.98
N LYS A 3 -4.54 -7.78 5.11
CA LYS A 3 -5.73 -7.16 4.51
C LYS A 3 -5.91 -5.67 4.89
N LEU A 4 -5.62 -5.31 6.13
CA LEU A 4 -5.72 -3.92 6.60
C LEU A 4 -4.65 -3.04 5.96
N VAL A 5 -3.41 -3.53 5.84
CA VAL A 5 -2.30 -2.78 5.24
C VAL A 5 -2.53 -2.57 3.75
N ILE A 6 -2.98 -3.61 3.03
CA ILE A 6 -3.31 -3.51 1.60
C ILE A 6 -4.46 -2.53 1.39
N TYR A 7 -5.56 -2.70 2.14
CA TYR A 7 -6.72 -1.83 2.01
C TYR A 7 -6.41 -0.37 2.40
N ALA A 8 -5.58 -0.17 3.42
CA ALA A 8 -5.08 1.17 3.77
C ALA A 8 -4.29 1.81 2.63
N ALA A 9 -3.36 1.07 2.01
CA ALA A 9 -2.57 1.55 0.88
C ALA A 9 -3.45 1.89 -0.33
N MET A 10 -4.49 1.10 -0.60
CA MET A 10 -5.49 1.41 -1.64
C MET A 10 -6.23 2.72 -1.37
N ASN A 11 -6.49 3.03 -0.10
CA ASN A 11 -7.12 4.28 0.35
C ASN A 11 -6.11 5.43 0.59
N ARG A 12 -4.85 5.29 0.15
CA ARG A 12 -3.76 6.27 0.36
C ARG A 12 -3.44 6.57 1.84
N ILE A 13 -3.73 5.64 2.75
CA ILE A 13 -3.42 5.75 4.17
C ILE A 13 -2.16 4.93 4.47
N TYR A 14 -1.04 5.60 4.73
CA TYR A 14 0.25 4.94 4.96
C TYR A 14 0.74 5.01 6.41
N SER A 15 0.23 5.97 7.18
CA SER A 15 0.58 6.17 8.59
C SER A 15 -0.07 5.10 9.47
N SER A 16 0.73 4.38 10.25
CA SER A 16 0.23 3.33 11.16
C SER A 16 -0.78 3.88 12.19
N ARG A 17 -0.64 5.15 12.58
CA ARG A 17 -1.57 5.83 13.48
C ARG A 17 -2.91 6.11 12.79
N ASP A 18 -2.88 6.48 11.52
CA ASP A 18 -4.10 6.74 10.74
C ASP A 18 -4.80 5.43 10.38
N ILE A 19 -4.05 4.35 10.09
CA ILE A 19 -4.62 3.00 9.95
C ILE A 19 -5.33 2.58 11.24
N ARG A 20 -4.69 2.75 12.42
CA ARG A 20 -5.33 2.47 13.70
C ARG A 20 -6.60 3.30 13.90
N LYS A 21 -6.60 4.57 13.51
CA LYS A 21 -7.77 5.46 13.59
C LYS A 21 -8.89 4.99 12.66
N ALA A 22 -8.56 4.58 11.44
CA ALA A 22 -9.51 4.02 10.48
C ALA A 22 -10.15 2.72 11.00
N CYS A 23 -9.34 1.81 11.57
CA CYS A 23 -9.82 0.60 12.24
C CYS A 23 -10.87 0.83 13.35
N LYS A 24 -10.95 2.04 13.91
CA LYS A 24 -11.91 2.40 14.96
C LYS A 24 -13.10 3.23 14.45
N ARG A 25 -13.05 3.76 13.23
CA ARG A 25 -14.03 4.75 12.75
C ARG A 25 -14.66 4.40 11.41
N ASP A 26 -13.99 3.61 10.60
CA ASP A 26 -14.40 3.27 9.25
C ASP A 26 -14.96 1.84 9.21
N ILE A 27 -16.19 1.70 8.70
CA ILE A 27 -16.91 0.43 8.68
C ILE A 27 -16.23 -0.63 7.82
N ASN A 28 -15.53 -0.23 6.76
CA ASN A 28 -14.79 -1.16 5.90
C ASN A 28 -13.60 -1.75 6.67
N PHE A 29 -12.88 -0.91 7.43
CA PHE A 29 -11.80 -1.39 8.28
C PHE A 29 -12.33 -2.24 9.45
N MET A 30 -13.47 -1.89 10.03
CA MET A 30 -14.13 -2.72 11.06
C MET A 30 -14.57 -4.08 10.51
N TYR A 31 -15.14 -4.11 9.31
CA TYR A 31 -15.49 -5.35 8.62
C TYR A 31 -14.24 -6.22 8.41
N LEU A 32 -13.14 -5.62 7.93
CA LEU A 32 -11.86 -6.31 7.78
C LEU A 32 -11.24 -6.77 9.11
N LEU A 33 -11.68 -6.28 10.26
CA LEU A 33 -11.24 -6.81 11.56
C LEU A 33 -11.95 -8.11 11.94
N GLU A 34 -13.09 -8.44 11.31
CA GLU A 34 -13.85 -9.67 11.60
C GLU A 34 -14.17 -9.84 13.10
N GLY A 35 -14.53 -8.75 13.77
CA GLY A 35 -14.84 -8.74 15.21
C GLY A 35 -13.61 -8.72 16.13
N MET A 36 -12.39 -8.78 15.60
CA MET A 36 -11.17 -8.61 16.40
C MET A 36 -10.98 -7.15 16.85
N PRO A 37 -10.35 -6.91 18.00
CA PRO A 37 -10.04 -5.57 18.45
C PRO A 37 -9.10 -4.86 17.48
N ALA A 38 -9.29 -3.54 17.32
CA ALA A 38 -8.43 -2.72 16.48
C ALA A 38 -6.97 -2.78 16.98
N PRO A 39 -6.00 -3.19 16.13
CA PRO A 39 -4.61 -3.33 16.53
C PRO A 39 -3.99 -1.96 16.83
N ASP A 40 -3.06 -1.93 17.78
CA ASP A 40 -2.32 -0.70 18.06
C ASP A 40 -1.41 -0.29 16.89
N HIS A 41 -1.12 1.00 16.78
CA HIS A 41 -0.25 1.57 15.76
C HIS A 41 1.16 0.97 15.80
N ALA A 42 1.68 0.62 16.99
CA ALA A 42 2.97 -0.04 17.13
C ALA A 42 2.95 -1.46 16.53
N THR A 43 1.85 -2.19 16.72
CA THR A 43 1.65 -3.52 16.11
C THR A 43 1.57 -3.42 14.59
N ILE A 44 0.85 -2.44 14.06
CA ILE A 44 0.77 -2.17 12.62
C ILE A 44 2.16 -1.85 12.06
N ALA A 45 2.89 -0.92 12.68
CA ALA A 45 4.22 -0.51 12.25
C ALA A 45 5.20 -1.70 12.24
N ARG A 46 5.19 -2.50 13.31
CA ARG A 46 6.03 -3.71 13.42
C ARG A 46 5.69 -4.75 12.35
N PHE A 47 4.41 -4.95 12.06
CA PHE A 47 4.00 -5.86 10.99
C PHE A 47 4.50 -5.37 9.62
N ILE A 48 4.37 -4.07 9.35
CA ILE A 48 4.84 -3.47 8.10
C ILE A 48 6.37 -3.62 7.98
N SER A 49 7.12 -3.31 9.04
CA SER A 49 8.58 -3.26 8.98
C SER A 49 9.27 -4.62 9.03
N LEU A 50 8.72 -5.60 9.76
CA LEU A 50 9.36 -6.92 9.94
C LEU A 50 8.81 -7.99 8.99
N HIS A 51 7.52 -7.94 8.67
CA HIS A 51 6.87 -9.02 7.93
C HIS A 51 6.53 -8.58 6.51
N PHE A 52 5.83 -7.46 6.35
CA PHE A 52 5.38 -7.03 5.03
C PHE A 52 6.54 -6.57 4.15
N SER A 53 7.47 -5.76 4.68
CA SER A 53 8.66 -5.30 3.94
C SER A 53 9.48 -6.43 3.33
N ALA A 54 9.62 -7.55 4.06
CA ALA A 54 10.41 -8.70 3.66
C ALA A 54 9.80 -9.45 2.45
N CYS A 55 8.48 -9.43 2.30
CA CYS A 55 7.78 -10.15 1.24
C CYS A 55 7.09 -9.25 0.21
N ALA A 56 6.99 -7.94 0.44
CA ALA A 56 6.19 -7.02 -0.37
C ALA A 56 6.57 -7.07 -1.86
N LYS A 57 7.87 -7.10 -2.16
CA LYS A 57 8.37 -7.17 -3.55
C LYS A 57 7.98 -8.48 -4.23
N VAL A 58 8.11 -9.60 -3.52
CA VAL A 58 7.77 -10.93 -4.04
C VAL A 58 6.27 -11.04 -4.27
N LEU A 59 5.47 -10.59 -3.29
CA LEU A 59 4.02 -10.61 -3.38
C LEU A 59 3.51 -9.75 -4.54
N LEU A 60 4.10 -8.56 -4.75
CA LEU A 60 3.76 -7.70 -5.88
C LEU A 60 4.11 -8.37 -7.22
N ALA A 61 5.27 -9.00 -7.33
CA ALA A 61 5.65 -9.74 -8.54
C ALA A 61 4.66 -10.88 -8.84
N GLN A 62 4.32 -11.69 -7.84
CA GLN A 62 3.35 -12.77 -7.96
C GLN A 62 1.96 -12.27 -8.39
N MET A 63 1.51 -11.13 -7.88
CA MET A 63 0.25 -10.51 -8.30
C MET A 63 0.30 -10.04 -9.76
N SER A 64 1.42 -9.44 -10.19
CA SER A 64 1.61 -9.07 -11.59
C SER A 64 1.61 -10.30 -12.50
N ASP A 65 2.31 -11.37 -12.13
CA ASP A 65 2.34 -12.62 -12.89
C ASP A 65 0.94 -13.23 -13.01
N LEU A 66 0.16 -13.20 -11.93
CA LEU A 66 -1.23 -13.65 -11.94
C LEU A 66 -2.09 -12.83 -12.92
N LEU A 67 -2.00 -11.50 -12.87
CA LEU A 67 -2.73 -10.62 -13.78
C LEU A 67 -2.31 -10.84 -15.24
N TYR A 68 -1.03 -11.13 -15.47
CA TYR A 68 -0.53 -11.45 -16.81
C TYR A 68 -1.13 -12.76 -17.33
N LEU A 69 -1.16 -13.80 -16.50
CA LEU A 69 -1.77 -15.08 -16.84
C LEU A 69 -3.28 -14.97 -17.12
N LEU A 70 -3.97 -14.08 -16.41
CA LEU A 70 -5.39 -13.79 -16.64
C LEU A 70 -5.65 -12.93 -17.89
N GLY A 71 -4.61 -12.40 -18.53
CA GLY A 71 -4.74 -11.52 -19.69
C GLY A 71 -5.15 -10.08 -19.35
N GLU A 72 -5.15 -9.70 -18.07
CA GLU A 72 -5.49 -8.35 -17.60
C GLU A 72 -4.38 -7.33 -17.85
N ILE A 73 -3.13 -7.80 -17.99
CA ILE A 73 -1.99 -6.97 -18.37
C ILE A 73 -1.28 -7.53 -19.60
N SER A 74 -0.97 -6.66 -20.57
CA SER A 74 -0.43 -7.08 -21.86
C SER A 74 1.07 -7.40 -21.84
N GLY A 75 1.84 -6.92 -20.86
CA GLY A 75 3.31 -7.05 -20.81
C GLY A 75 4.10 -6.38 -21.95
N LYS A 76 3.42 -5.86 -22.99
CA LYS A 76 4.03 -5.24 -24.18
C LYS A 76 4.53 -3.82 -23.94
N THR A 77 3.94 -3.13 -22.97
CA THR A 77 4.22 -1.71 -22.66
C THR A 77 4.71 -1.61 -21.22
N ILE A 78 5.90 -1.02 -21.05
CA ILE A 78 6.49 -0.74 -19.74
C ILE A 78 6.34 0.75 -19.48
N PHE A 79 5.54 1.11 -18.48
CA PHE A 79 5.43 2.48 -18.00
C PHE A 79 6.48 2.73 -16.92
N ILE A 80 7.54 3.45 -17.27
CA ILE A 80 8.56 3.90 -16.32
C ILE A 80 8.15 5.29 -15.84
N ASP A 81 7.59 5.38 -14.64
CA ASP A 81 7.30 6.66 -14.02
C ASP A 81 8.61 7.31 -13.56
N GLY A 82 9.09 8.26 -14.36
CA GLY A 82 10.36 8.96 -14.18
C GLY A 82 10.25 10.45 -14.48
N THR A 83 9.06 11.05 -14.33
CA THR A 83 8.89 12.47 -14.65
C THR A 83 9.55 13.34 -13.58
N LYS A 84 10.83 13.67 -13.79
CA LYS A 84 11.49 14.79 -13.12
C LYS A 84 11.16 16.07 -13.90
N ILE A 85 10.22 16.85 -13.37
CA ILE A 85 9.98 18.22 -13.85
C ILE A 85 10.99 19.11 -13.13
N GLU A 86 11.93 19.70 -13.86
CA GLU A 86 12.79 20.73 -13.28
C GLU A 86 11.94 21.94 -12.90
N SER A 87 12.13 22.42 -11.66
CA SER A 87 11.51 23.67 -11.20
C SER A 87 12.03 24.83 -12.05
N ALA A 88 11.13 25.68 -12.55
CA ALA A 88 11.47 26.96 -13.17
C ALA A 88 11.91 27.97 -12.09
N ALA A 89 13.02 27.68 -11.40
CA ALA A 89 13.71 28.68 -10.59
C ALA A 89 14.58 29.51 -11.54
N ASN A 90 14.17 30.76 -11.76
CA ASN A 90 14.87 31.74 -12.57
C ASN A 90 16.37 31.79 -12.20
N LYS A 91 17.26 31.31 -13.08
CA LYS A 91 18.72 31.37 -12.87
C LYS A 91 19.32 32.75 -13.13
N TYR A 92 18.51 33.73 -13.52
CA TYR A 92 18.96 35.10 -13.81
C TYR A 92 17.89 36.13 -13.37
N THR A 93 17.91 36.47 -12.08
CA THR A 93 17.56 37.80 -11.55
C THR A 93 18.44 38.05 -10.33
#